data_AF-A0A9E2U6L1-F1
#
_entry.id   AF-A0A9E2U6L1-F1
#
_cell.length_a   1.000
_cell.length_b   1.000
_cell.length_c   1.000
_cell.angle_alpha   90.00
_cell.angle_beta   90.00
_cell.angle_gamma   90.00
#
_symmetry.space_group_name_H-M   'P 1'
#
loop_
_entity.id
_entity.type
_entity.pdbx_description
1 polymer ?
#
loop_
_entity_poly.entity_id
_entity_poly.type
_entity_poly.pdbx_seq_one_letter_code
_entity_poly.pdbx_strand_id
1 'polypeptide(L)'
;HPVSDRPILFVNPMHTHGFAGMEREEAWRLIEELAAHATQDRFVYYHSWRVGDVLMWDERATMHRGAGDYRPEERRVMLRTIVYPN
;
A
#
# COMPACT_ATOMS: atom_id res chain seq x y z
N HIS A 1 12.64 8.20 -4.11
CA HIS A 1 12.11 7.50 -5.30
C HIS A 1 13.18 7.56 -6.39
N PRO A 2 13.55 6.47 -7.08
CA PRO A 2 14.72 6.46 -7.98
C PRO A 2 14.59 7.33 -9.24
N VAL A 3 13.38 7.73 -9.63
CA VAL A 3 13.15 8.56 -10.84
C VAL A 3 12.79 10.01 -10.50
N SER A 4 12.12 10.24 -9.37
CA SER A 4 11.60 11.56 -9.02
C SER A 4 12.33 12.22 -7.86
N ASP A 5 13.30 11.53 -7.25
CA ASP A 5 14.09 11.96 -6.09
C ASP A 5 13.27 12.36 -4.84
N ARG A 6 11.94 12.18 -4.88
CA ARG A 6 11.07 12.50 -3.76
C ARG A 6 11.26 11.49 -2.62
N PRO A 7 11.32 11.95 -1.35
CA PRO A 7 11.32 11.06 -0.21
C PRO A 7 10.00 10.26 -0.15
N ILE A 8 10.08 9.03 0.34
CA ILE A 8 8.95 8.11 0.47
C ILE A 8 8.95 7.57 1.90
N LEU A 9 7.77 7.54 2.52
CA LEU A 9 7.57 6.74 3.72
C LEU A 9 7.48 5.26 3.32
N PHE A 10 8.55 4.50 3.53
CA PHE A 10 8.67 3.11 3.07
C PHE A 10 8.48 2.13 4.23
N VAL A 11 7.27 2.12 4.78
CA VAL A 11 6.84 1.25 5.88
C VAL A 11 5.47 0.66 5.54
N ASN A 12 5.28 -0.64 5.77
CA ASN A 12 4.01 -1.33 5.57
C ASN A 12 3.77 -2.28 6.74
N PRO A 13 2.64 -2.15 7.48
CA PRO A 13 2.38 -2.97 8.67
C PRO A 13 2.24 -4.48 8.39
N MET A 14 1.99 -4.89 7.15
CA MET A 14 1.93 -6.31 6.75
C MET A 14 3.31 -6.97 6.60
N HIS A 15 4.37 -6.18 6.36
CA HIS A 15 5.69 -6.73 5.98
C HIS A 15 6.86 -6.13 6.78
N THR A 16 6.68 -4.96 7.40
CA THR A 16 7.70 -4.36 8.25
C THR A 16 7.65 -5.01 9.63
N HIS A 17 8.76 -5.63 10.05
CA HIS A 17 8.85 -6.35 11.32
C HIS A 17 9.69 -5.63 12.39
N GLY A 18 10.36 -4.54 12.04
CA GLY A 18 11.14 -3.73 12.96
C GLY A 18 12.19 -2.87 12.25
N PHE A 19 12.97 -2.14 13.04
CA PHE A 19 14.07 -1.31 12.58
C PHE A 19 15.39 -1.76 13.22
N ALA A 20 16.48 -1.74 12.45
CA ALA A 20 17.78 -2.18 12.97
C ALA A 20 18.22 -1.31 14.17
N GLY A 21 18.59 -1.98 15.27
CA GLY A 21 19.01 -1.31 16.50
C GLY A 21 17.86 -0.77 17.37
N MET A 22 16.61 -1.00 17.01
CA MET A 22 15.43 -0.62 17.79
C MET A 22 14.84 -1.82 18.52
N GLU A 23 14.35 -1.60 19.74
CA GLU A 23 13.61 -2.62 20.49
C GLU A 23 12.29 -2.93 19.78
N ARG A 24 11.79 -4.16 19.90
CA ARG A 24 10.62 -4.65 19.16
C ARG A 24 9.33 -3.91 19.50
N GLU A 25 9.03 -3.65 20.76
CA GLU A 25 7.83 -2.92 21.18
C GLU A 25 7.91 -1.44 20.79
N GLU A 26 9.10 -0.83 20.83
CA GLU A 26 9.33 0.51 20.29
C GLU A 26 9.11 0.54 18.77
N ALA A 27 9.68 -0.40 18.04
CA ALA A 27 9.54 -0.51 16.59
C ALA A 27 8.09 -0.75 16.19
N TRP A 28 7.36 -1.60 16.91
CA TRP A 28 5.96 -1.86 16.64
C TRP A 28 5.09 -0.62 16.82
N ARG A 29 5.29 0.15 17.91
CA ARG A 29 4.60 1.43 18.12
C ARG A 29 4.85 2.42 16.99
N LEU A 30 6.09 2.52 16.52
CA LEU A 30 6.43 3.39 15.39
C LEU A 30 5.80 2.90 14.08
N ILE A 31 5.76 1.59 13.82
CA ILE A 31 5.11 1.02 12.63
C ILE A 31 3.61 1.36 12.63
N GLU A 32 2.93 1.22 13.77
CA GLU A 32 1.52 1.59 13.93
C GLU A 32 1.27 3.08 13.69
N GLU A 33 2.11 3.95 14.26
CA GLU A 33 2.02 5.40 14.06
C GLU A 33 2.19 5.78 12.57
N LEU A 34 3.21 5.24 11.92
CA LEU A 34 3.50 5.51 10.51
C LEU A 34 2.40 4.96 9.60
N ALA A 35 1.85 3.78 9.92
CA ALA A 35 0.71 3.20 9.21
C ALA A 35 -0.55 4.07 9.38
N ALA A 36 -0.83 4.56 10.59
CA ALA A 36 -1.96 5.45 10.85
C ALA A 36 -1.80 6.79 10.11
N HIS A 37 -0.58 7.35 10.05
CA HIS A 37 -0.29 8.53 9.26
C HIS A 37 -0.51 8.30 7.75
N ALA A 38 0.06 7.23 7.21
CA ALA A 38 0.02 6.93 5.78
C ALA A 38 -1.39 6.58 5.26
N THR A 39 -2.31 6.16 6.14
CA THR A 39 -3.68 5.75 5.78
C THR A 39 -4.74 6.81 6.08
N GLN A 40 -4.35 8.03 6.46
CA GLN A 40 -5.28 9.17 6.59
C GLN A 40 -6.01 9.44 5.27
N ASP A 41 -7.31 9.78 5.33
CA ASP A 41 -8.17 9.97 4.15
C ASP A 41 -7.58 10.92 3.10
N ARG A 42 -6.82 11.95 3.51
CA ARG A 42 -6.16 12.90 2.61
C ARG A 42 -5.09 12.28 1.69
N PHE A 43 -4.62 11.08 2.01
CA PHE A 43 -3.64 10.33 1.22
C PHE A 43 -4.28 9.18 0.43
N VAL A 44 -5.59 8.96 0.59
CA VAL A 44 -6.28 7.81 0.00
C VAL A 44 -6.94 8.20 -1.32
N TYR A 45 -6.58 7.45 -2.37
CA TYR A 45 -7.38 7.37 -3.58
C TYR A 45 -8.25 6.11 -3.53
N TYR A 46 -9.57 6.26 -3.73
CA TYR A 46 -10.51 5.15 -3.83
C TYR A 46 -10.95 4.96 -5.28
N HIS A 47 -10.79 3.75 -5.80
CA HIS A 47 -11.20 3.41 -7.16
C HIS A 47 -12.50 2.59 -7.15
N SER A 48 -13.58 3.18 -7.67
CA SER A 48 -14.84 2.47 -7.93
C SER A 48 -14.76 1.78 -9.30
N TRP A 49 -14.49 0.49 -9.28
CA TRP A 49 -14.22 -0.32 -10.47
C TRP A 49 -15.43 -0.43 -11.41
N ARG A 50 -15.16 -0.38 -12.71
CA ARG A 50 -16.07 -0.79 -13.79
C ARG A 50 -15.39 -1.80 -14.70
N VAL A 51 -16.19 -2.60 -15.40
CA VAL A 51 -15.67 -3.58 -16.37
C VAL A 51 -14.93 -2.82 -17.48
N GLY A 52 -13.67 -3.20 -17.70
CA GLY A 52 -12.78 -2.57 -18.68
C GLY A 52 -11.82 -1.53 -18.09
N ASP A 53 -11.97 -1.14 -16.82
CA ASP A 53 -11.03 -0.23 -16.18
C ASP A 53 -9.64 -0.85 -16.04
N VAL A 54 -8.62 -0.01 -16.23
CA VAL A 54 -7.22 -0.33 -15.95
C VAL A 54 -6.70 0.69 -14.95
N LEU A 55 -6.19 0.20 -13.82
CA LEU A 55 -5.50 1.01 -12.83
C LEU A 55 -4.02 0.63 -12.84
N MET A 56 -3.17 1.64 -12.91
CA MET A 56 -1.72 1.52 -12.76
C MET A 56 -1.28 2.45 -11.64
N TRP A 57 -0.36 1.96 -10.80
CA TRP A 57 0.22 2.72 -9.71
C TRP A 57 1.70 2.38 -9.55
N ASP A 58 2.43 3.23 -8.81
CA ASP A 58 3.84 3.01 -8.51
C ASP A 58 4.00 2.28 -7.17
N GLU A 59 4.23 0.98 -7.23
CA GLU A 59 4.36 0.11 -6.04
C GLU A 59 5.51 0.53 -5.10
N ARG A 60 6.49 1.32 -5.57
CA ARG A 60 7.60 1.80 -4.72
C ARG A 60 7.17 2.93 -3.79
N ALA A 61 6.12 3.67 -4.15
CA ALA A 61 5.72 4.91 -3.49
C ALA A 61 4.28 4.89 -2.96
N THR A 62 3.56 3.77 -3.10
CA THR A 62 2.17 3.64 -2.65
C THR A 62 1.94 2.35 -1.89
N MET A 63 1.00 2.38 -0.93
CA MET A 63 0.38 1.17 -0.39
C MET A 63 -1.01 0.99 -1.00
N HIS A 64 -1.48 -0.25 -1.05
CA HIS A 64 -2.83 -0.55 -1.51
C HIS A 64 -3.51 -1.62 -0.64
N ARG A 65 -4.84 -1.60 -0.60
CA ARG A 65 -5.66 -2.65 0.00
C ARG A 65 -6.88 -2.91 -0.87
N GLY A 66 -7.36 -4.15 -0.88
CA GLY A 66 -8.70 -4.43 -1.39
C GLY A 66 -9.74 -3.74 -0.50
N ALA A 67 -10.72 -3.07 -1.10
CA ALA A 67 -11.74 -2.33 -0.34
C ALA A 67 -12.66 -3.25 0.48
N GLY A 68 -12.80 -4.52 0.09
CA GLY A 68 -13.70 -5.47 0.77
C GLY A 68 -15.17 -5.07 0.63
N ASP A 69 -15.51 -4.25 -0.35
CA ASP A 69 -16.82 -3.67 -0.64
C ASP A 69 -17.72 -4.57 -1.51
N TYR A 70 -17.35 -5.86 -1.64
CA TYR A 70 -18.06 -6.86 -2.43
C TYR A 70 -18.47 -8.03 -1.55
N ARG A 71 -19.61 -8.64 -1.88
CA ARG A 71 -20.11 -9.81 -1.14
C ARG A 71 -19.33 -11.08 -1.51
N PRO A 72 -19.21 -12.07 -0.61
CA PRO A 72 -18.54 -13.33 -0.91
C PRO A 72 -19.09 -14.06 -2.14
N GLU A 73 -20.38 -13.89 -2.46
CA GLU A 73 -21.04 -14.53 -3.59
C GLU A 73 -20.84 -13.77 -4.92
N GLU A 74 -20.37 -12.53 -4.87
CA GLU A 74 -20.11 -11.72 -6.07
C GLU A 74 -18.82 -12.17 -6.74
N ARG A 75 -18.94 -12.63 -8.00
CA ARG A 75 -17.77 -13.00 -8.80
C ARG A 75 -16.97 -11.76 -9.19
N ARG A 76 -15.75 -11.66 -8.68
CA ARG A 76 -14.78 -10.61 -9.05
C ARG A 76 -13.51 -11.23 -9.63
N VAL A 77 -13.19 -10.89 -10.88
CA VAL A 77 -11.99 -11.38 -11.58
C VAL A 77 -11.15 -10.19 -11.99
N MET A 78 -9.89 -10.18 -11.54
CA MET A 78 -8.91 -9.15 -11.86
C MET A 78 -7.73 -9.81 -12.57
N LEU A 79 -7.26 -9.19 -13.65
CA LEU A 79 -5.98 -9.56 -14.26
C LEU A 79 -4.93 -8.58 -13.78
N ARG A 80 -3.73 -9.07 -13.45
CA ARG A 80 -2.62 -8.23 -13.01
C ARG A 80 -1.34 -8.54 -13.77
N THR A 81 -0.53 -7.52 -13.96
CA THR A 81 0.84 -7.62 -14.46
C THR A 81 1.73 -6.85 -13.51
N ILE A 82 2.92 -7.40 -13.21
CA ILE A 82 3.93 -6.76 -12.38
C ILE A 82 5.06 -6.33 -13.31
N VAL A 83 5.44 -5.06 -13.24
CA VAL A 83 6.58 -4.52 -13.97
C VAL A 83 7.80 -4.58 -13.06
N TYR A 84 8.80 -5.35 -13.47
CA TYR A 84 10.10 -5.38 -12.80
C TYR A 84 11.04 -4.33 -13.40
N PRO A 85 11.95 -3.76 -12.61
CA PRO A 85 13.05 -2.98 -13.17
C PRO A 85 13.90 -3.88 -14.09
N ASN A 86 14.32 -3.31 -15.22
CA ASN A 86 15.35 -3.90 -16.08
C ASN A 86 16.73 -3.72 -15.46
#